data_AF-A0A3B8HY50-F1
#
_entry.id   AF-A0A3B8HY50-F1
#
_cell.length_a   1.000
_cell.length_b   1.000
_cell.length_c   1.000
_cell.angle_alpha   90.00
_cell.angle_beta   90.00
_cell.angle_gamma   90.00
#
_symmetry.space_group_name_H-M   'P 1'
#
loop_
_entity.id
_entity.type
_entity.pdbx_description
1 polymer ?
#
loop_
_entity_poly.entity_id
_entity_poly.type
_entity_poly.pdbx_seq_one_letter_code
_entity_poly.pdbx_strand_id
1 'polypeptide(L)'
;TLNIGVSGPGVVLNAVRRHPDLDLGELANVIKKTAFKVTRTGELVGRVASQRLNVPFGIVDLSLAPTPAIGDSVADILEAMGLERVGAHGSTAALAMLNDAVKKGGAMASSYVGGLSGAFIPVSEDAGMIKAVE
;
A
#
# COMPACT_ATOMS: atom_id res chain seq x y z
N THR A 1 22.23 -3.78 -10.95
CA THR A 1 21.26 -2.74 -10.58
C THR A 1 20.46 -3.20 -9.38
N LEU A 2 20.16 -2.31 -8.45
CA LEU A 2 19.36 -2.60 -7.25
C LEU A 2 17.94 -2.02 -7.41
N ASN A 3 16.93 -2.89 -7.39
CA ASN A 3 15.52 -2.51 -7.40
C ASN A 3 14.94 -2.64 -6.00
N ILE A 4 14.02 -1.73 -5.63
CA ILE A 4 13.48 -1.64 -4.28
C ILE A 4 11.97 -1.82 -4.31
N GLY A 5 11.47 -2.79 -3.55
CA GLY A 5 10.06 -2.91 -3.20
C GLY A 5 9.86 -2.41 -1.77
N VAL A 6 8.87 -1.55 -1.57
CA VAL A 6 8.48 -1.08 -0.24
C VAL A 6 7.12 -1.67 0.12
N SER A 7 7.00 -2.26 1.31
CA SER A 7 5.71 -2.66 1.85
C SER A 7 5.12 -1.56 2.74
N GLY A 8 3.79 -1.41 2.70
CA GLY A 8 3.08 -0.37 3.46
C GLY A 8 1.65 -0.65 3.96
N PRO A 9 1.07 -1.87 3.99
CA PRO A 9 -0.29 -2.05 4.48
C PRO A 9 -0.52 -1.45 5.87
N GLY A 10 0.33 -1.77 6.86
CA GLY A 10 0.17 -1.20 8.20
C GLY A 10 0.26 0.32 8.28
N VAL A 11 1.08 0.95 7.42
CA VAL A 11 1.19 2.42 7.37
C VAL A 11 -0.08 3.05 6.78
N VAL A 12 -0.61 2.45 5.71
CA VAL A 12 -1.86 2.90 5.08
C VAL A 12 -3.05 2.65 5.99
N LEU A 13 -3.13 1.49 6.65
CA LEU A 13 -4.16 1.16 7.64
C LEU A 13 -4.22 2.20 8.76
N ASN A 14 -3.07 2.55 9.34
CA ASN A 14 -3.00 3.56 10.38
C ASN A 14 -3.40 4.96 9.87
N ALA A 15 -3.06 5.28 8.62
CA ALA A 15 -3.49 6.54 8.01
C ALA A 15 -5.01 6.59 7.82
N VAL A 16 -5.63 5.49 7.37
CA VAL A 16 -7.09 5.39 7.18
C VAL A 16 -7.82 5.46 8.54
N ARG A 17 -7.38 4.70 9.55
CA ARG A 17 -8.01 4.67 10.89
C ARG A 17 -8.02 6.03 11.60
N ARG A 18 -7.10 6.94 11.26
CA ARG A 18 -7.07 8.31 11.81
C ARG A 18 -8.11 9.25 11.20
N HIS A 19 -8.83 8.79 10.18
CA HIS A 19 -9.73 9.61 9.38
C HIS A 19 -11.05 8.86 9.07
N PRO A 20 -11.82 8.42 10.10
CA PRO A 20 -13.00 7.57 9.90
C PRO A 20 -14.17 8.28 9.21
N ASP A 21 -14.25 9.61 9.32
CA ASP A 21 -15.41 10.39 8.86
C ASP A 21 -15.21 11.06 7.49
N LEU A 22 -14.08 10.80 6.80
CA LEU A 22 -13.81 11.40 5.50
C LEU A 22 -14.63 10.76 4.39
N ASP A 23 -15.00 11.58 3.39
CA ASP A 23 -15.53 11.03 2.15
C ASP A 23 -14.46 10.26 1.37
N LEU A 24 -14.89 9.45 0.39
CA LEU A 24 -13.98 8.60 -0.38
C LEU A 24 -12.92 9.39 -1.17
N GLY A 25 -13.22 10.62 -1.61
CA GLY A 25 -12.29 11.47 -2.34
C GLY A 25 -11.19 12.04 -1.44
N GLU A 26 -11.57 12.47 -0.24
CA GLU A 26 -10.64 12.92 0.79
C GLU A 26 -9.77 11.76 1.30
N LEU A 27 -10.38 10.60 1.55
CA LEU A 27 -9.67 9.40 1.96
C LEU A 27 -8.68 8.91 0.91
N ALA A 28 -9.06 8.92 -0.38
CA ALA A 28 -8.15 8.63 -1.48
C ALA A 28 -6.94 9.57 -1.49
N ASN A 29 -7.14 10.86 -1.18
CA ASN A 29 -6.05 11.82 -1.06
C ASN A 29 -5.13 11.52 0.14
N VAL A 30 -5.67 11.07 1.28
CA VAL A 30 -4.87 10.63 2.43
C VAL A 30 -4.02 9.42 2.05
N ILE A 31 -4.60 8.41 1.41
CA ILE A 31 -3.88 7.21 0.95
C ILE A 31 -2.79 7.59 -0.05
N LYS A 32 -3.10 8.43 -1.05
CA LYS A 32 -2.14 8.90 -2.04
C LYS A 32 -0.95 9.63 -1.41
N LYS A 33 -1.20 10.56 -0.47
CA LYS A 33 -0.14 11.28 0.25
C LYS A 33 0.70 10.34 1.13
N THR A 34 0.07 9.33 1.72
CA THR A 34 0.74 8.31 2.53
C THR A 34 1.65 7.47 1.66
N ALA A 35 1.13 6.93 0.55
CA ALA A 35 1.89 6.18 -0.44
C ALA A 35 3.11 6.96 -0.94
N PHE A 36 2.93 8.24 -1.30
CA PHE A 36 4.04 9.10 -1.69
C PHE A 36 5.17 9.13 -0.65
N LYS A 37 4.84 9.37 0.63
CA LYS A 37 5.83 9.46 1.72
C LYS A 37 6.56 8.13 1.93
N VAL A 38 5.84 7.01 1.86
CA VAL A 38 6.41 5.67 2.01
C VAL A 38 7.40 5.40 0.88
N THR A 39 7.00 5.64 -0.38
CA THR A 39 7.88 5.44 -1.55
C THR A 39 9.12 6.33 -1.49
N ARG A 40 8.99 7.62 -1.13
CA ARG A 40 10.16 8.53 -0.97
C ARG A 40 11.14 8.03 0.08
N THR A 41 10.62 7.49 1.18
CA THR A 41 11.46 6.91 2.25
C THR A 41 12.19 5.66 1.74
N GLY A 42 11.50 4.79 1.00
CA GLY A 42 12.13 3.63 0.38
C GLY A 42 13.20 3.99 -0.65
N GLU A 43 12.99 5.05 -1.45
CA GLU A 43 14.00 5.54 -2.38
C GLU A 43 15.25 6.05 -1.66
N LEU A 44 15.08 6.81 -0.56
CA LEU A 44 16.20 7.29 0.25
C LEU A 44 17.07 6.12 0.75
N VAL A 45 16.43 5.11 1.35
CA VAL A 45 17.13 3.90 1.85
C VAL A 45 17.79 3.15 0.70
N GLY A 46 17.07 2.97 -0.41
CA GLY A 46 17.57 2.26 -1.58
C GLY A 46 18.77 2.91 -2.24
N ARG A 47 18.82 4.25 -2.28
CA ARG A 47 19.99 5.00 -2.79
C ARG A 47 21.21 4.80 -1.89
N VAL A 48 21.02 4.83 -0.57
CA VAL A 48 22.11 4.55 0.38
C VAL A 48 22.62 3.11 0.21
N ALA A 49 21.72 2.14 0.05
CA ALA A 49 22.09 0.74 -0.18
C ALA A 49 22.84 0.55 -1.51
N SER A 50 22.36 1.16 -2.59
CA SER A 50 23.00 1.14 -3.92
C SER A 50 24.41 1.73 -3.89
N GLN A 51 24.60 2.86 -3.20
CA GLN A 51 25.92 3.48 -3.01
C GLN A 51 26.87 2.56 -2.22
N ARG A 52 26.41 1.98 -1.11
CA ARG A 52 27.22 1.07 -0.28
C ARG A 52 27.61 -0.22 -1.00
N LEU A 53 26.74 -0.73 -1.86
CA LEU A 53 26.97 -1.94 -2.64
C LEU A 53 27.72 -1.69 -3.96
N ASN A 54 27.98 -0.42 -4.30
CA ASN A 54 28.58 0.00 -5.57
C ASN A 54 27.87 -0.60 -6.81
N VAL A 55 26.54 -0.62 -6.79
CA VAL A 55 25.71 -1.05 -7.92
C VAL A 55 24.73 0.07 -8.31
N PRO A 56 24.35 0.23 -9.58
CA PRO A 56 23.39 1.27 -9.99
C PRO A 56 22.04 1.12 -9.29
N PHE A 57 21.43 2.23 -8.89
CA PHE A 57 20.04 2.25 -8.43
C PHE A 57 19.10 2.03 -9.62
N GLY A 58 18.09 1.19 -9.45
CA GLY A 58 17.08 0.88 -10.46
C GLY A 58 15.75 1.56 -10.15
N ILE A 59 14.71 0.74 -10.01
CA ILE A 59 13.34 1.20 -9.75
C ILE A 59 13.00 1.18 -8.26
N VAL A 60 11.98 1.95 -7.90
CA VAL A 60 11.29 1.82 -6.61
C VAL A 60 9.78 1.79 -6.82
N ASP A 61 9.13 0.82 -6.19
CA ASP A 61 7.68 0.65 -6.20
C ASP A 61 7.15 0.41 -4.79
N LEU A 62 5.90 0.83 -4.56
CA LEU A 62 5.17 0.58 -3.32
C LEU A 62 4.09 -0.48 -3.56
N SER A 63 4.22 -1.61 -2.89
CA SER A 63 3.22 -2.67 -2.92
C SER A 63 2.61 -2.81 -1.54
N LEU A 64 1.29 -2.78 -1.43
CA LEU A 64 0.61 -3.22 -0.21
C LEU A 64 0.62 -4.76 -0.22
N ALA A 65 1.77 -5.32 0.13
CA ALA A 65 1.99 -6.76 0.25
C ALA A 65 1.79 -7.16 1.73
N PRO A 66 0.62 -7.72 2.08
CA PRO A 66 0.32 -8.08 3.46
C PRO A 66 1.13 -9.29 3.90
N THR A 67 1.17 -9.50 5.21
CA THR A 67 1.75 -10.67 5.85
C THR A 67 0.76 -11.25 6.85
N PRO A 68 1.00 -12.46 7.40
CA PRO A 68 0.16 -13.01 8.45
C PRO A 68 0.21 -12.21 9.78
N ALA A 69 1.05 -11.17 9.86
CA ALA A 69 1.18 -10.35 11.05
C ALA A 69 -0.05 -9.46 11.25
N ILE A 70 -0.51 -9.36 12.51
CA ILE A 70 -1.64 -8.51 12.87
C ILE A 70 -1.34 -7.05 12.53
N GLY A 71 -2.27 -6.39 11.85
CA GLY A 71 -2.14 -4.99 11.45
C GLY A 71 -1.35 -4.77 10.15
N ASP A 72 -0.95 -5.83 9.45
CA ASP A 72 -0.33 -5.78 8.13
C ASP A 72 -1.23 -6.45 7.08
N SER A 73 -2.45 -5.94 6.96
CA SER A 73 -3.54 -6.52 6.16
C SER A 73 -4.19 -5.48 5.25
N VAL A 74 -4.42 -5.85 3.99
CA VAL A 74 -5.24 -5.09 3.04
C VAL A 74 -6.72 -5.23 3.39
N ALA A 75 -7.17 -6.40 3.87
CA ALA A 75 -8.54 -6.57 4.35
C ALA A 75 -8.87 -5.59 5.49
N ASP A 76 -7.98 -5.43 6.47
CA ASP A 76 -8.13 -4.47 7.56
C ASP A 76 -8.24 -3.02 7.04
N ILE A 77 -7.53 -2.69 5.94
CA ILE A 77 -7.65 -1.36 5.31
C ILE A 77 -9.05 -1.19 4.75
N LEU A 78 -9.54 -2.17 3.99
CA LEU A 78 -10.85 -2.12 3.36
C LEU A 78 -11.98 -2.04 4.39
N GLU A 79 -11.86 -2.76 5.51
CA GLU A 79 -12.80 -2.67 6.64
C GLU A 79 -12.70 -1.30 7.34
N ALA A 80 -11.49 -0.77 7.54
CA ALA A 80 -11.29 0.56 8.08
C ALA A 80 -11.81 1.70 7.18
N MET A 81 -12.01 1.44 5.87
CA MET A 81 -12.66 2.37 4.94
C MET A 81 -14.19 2.38 5.09
N GLY A 82 -14.76 1.52 5.95
CA GLY A 82 -16.19 1.46 6.26
C GLY A 82 -16.91 0.20 5.76
N LEU A 83 -16.20 -0.81 5.26
CA LEU A 83 -16.81 -2.10 4.97
C LEU A 83 -17.00 -2.92 6.25
N GLU A 84 -18.13 -3.60 6.37
CA GLU A 84 -18.37 -4.53 7.48
C GLU A 84 -17.38 -5.70 7.47
N ARG A 85 -17.10 -6.23 6.27
CA ARG A 85 -16.15 -7.31 6.03
C ARG A 85 -15.62 -7.24 4.61
N VAL A 86 -14.34 -7.56 4.40
CA VAL A 86 -13.81 -7.74 3.05
C VAL A 86 -14.59 -8.85 2.31
N GLY A 87 -14.99 -8.58 1.07
CA GLY A 87 -15.86 -9.46 0.27
C GLY A 87 -17.34 -9.07 0.28
N ALA A 88 -17.78 -8.22 1.22
CA ALA A 88 -19.13 -7.65 1.21
C ALA A 88 -19.34 -6.67 0.03
N HIS A 89 -20.58 -6.24 -0.18
CA HIS A 89 -20.92 -5.24 -1.20
C HIS A 89 -20.06 -3.98 -1.06
N GLY A 90 -19.51 -3.49 -2.16
CA GLY A 90 -18.60 -2.34 -2.18
C GLY A 90 -17.11 -2.69 -2.08
N SER A 91 -16.73 -3.92 -1.71
CA SER A 91 -15.31 -4.32 -1.57
C SER A 91 -14.47 -4.08 -2.81
N THR A 92 -15.00 -4.42 -4.00
CA THR A 92 -14.29 -4.19 -5.27
C THR A 92 -14.08 -2.70 -5.54
N ALA A 93 -15.04 -1.85 -5.20
CA ALA A 93 -14.93 -0.40 -5.40
C ALA A 93 -13.91 0.21 -4.42
N ALA A 94 -13.97 -0.18 -3.14
CA ALA A 94 -13.00 0.23 -2.13
C ALA A 94 -11.58 -0.17 -2.51
N LEU A 95 -11.39 -1.42 -2.96
CA LEU A 95 -10.10 -1.94 -3.41
C LEU A 95 -9.59 -1.22 -4.66
N ALA A 96 -10.47 -0.96 -5.64
CA ALA A 96 -10.09 -0.20 -6.83
C ALA A 96 -9.61 1.21 -6.48
N MET A 97 -10.30 1.90 -5.57
CA MET A 97 -9.91 3.22 -5.08
C MET A 97 -8.57 3.18 -4.32
N LEU A 98 -8.41 2.20 -3.41
CA LEU A 98 -7.16 1.98 -2.67
C LEU A 98 -5.99 1.77 -3.64
N ASN A 99 -6.15 0.87 -4.60
CA ASN A 99 -5.12 0.54 -5.58
C ASN A 99 -4.75 1.76 -6.46
N ASP A 100 -5.75 2.51 -6.93
CA ASP A 100 -5.55 3.72 -7.72
C ASP A 100 -4.80 4.80 -6.91
N ALA A 101 -5.20 5.05 -5.66
CA ALA A 101 -4.56 6.02 -4.79
C ALA A 101 -3.10 5.65 -4.48
N VAL A 102 -2.83 4.38 -4.17
CA VAL A 102 -1.48 3.85 -3.94
C VAL A 102 -0.62 4.00 -5.19
N LYS A 103 -1.13 3.58 -6.36
CA LYS A 103 -0.40 3.68 -7.63
C LYS A 103 -0.08 5.12 -7.99
N LYS A 104 -1.03 6.04 -7.84
CA LYS A 104 -0.82 7.49 -8.07
C LYS A 104 0.20 8.07 -7.10
N GLY A 105 0.13 7.70 -5.82
CA GLY A 105 1.07 8.17 -4.80
C GLY A 105 2.50 7.66 -5.04
N GLY A 106 2.64 6.37 -5.35
CA GLY A 106 3.92 5.74 -5.66
C GLY A 106 4.56 6.28 -6.94
N ALA A 107 3.78 6.40 -8.01
CA ALA A 107 4.26 6.94 -9.28
C ALA A 107 4.71 8.41 -9.16
N MET A 108 4.02 9.21 -8.33
CA MET A 108 4.41 10.59 -8.05
C MET A 108 5.73 10.69 -7.26
N ALA A 109 6.04 9.71 -6.42
CA ALA A 109 7.22 9.72 -5.56
C ALA A 109 8.50 9.19 -6.22
N SER A 110 8.37 8.27 -7.18
CA SER A 110 9.50 7.56 -7.77
C SER A 110 10.11 8.31 -8.95
N SER A 111 11.43 8.45 -8.97
CA SER A 111 12.16 8.93 -10.16
C SER A 111 12.25 7.89 -11.28
N TYR A 112 12.07 6.60 -10.95
CA TYR A 112 12.11 5.47 -11.90
C TYR A 112 11.01 4.48 -11.52
N VAL A 113 9.84 4.66 -12.11
CA VAL A 113 8.64 3.85 -11.84
C VAL A 113 8.82 2.46 -12.47
N GLY A 114 8.69 1.40 -11.67
CA GLY A 114 8.77 0.02 -12.17
C GLY A 114 7.43 -0.56 -12.65
N GLY A 115 6.33 0.09 -12.27
CA GLY A 115 4.98 -0.26 -12.70
C GLY A 115 4.29 -1.29 -11.81
N LEU A 116 4.91 -1.70 -10.70
CA LEU A 116 4.41 -2.72 -9.77
C LEU A 116 3.71 -2.13 -8.53
N SER A 117 3.50 -0.81 -8.50
CA SER A 117 2.85 -0.15 -7.37
C SER A 117 1.34 -0.46 -7.33
N GLY A 118 0.85 -0.97 -6.19
CA GLY A 118 -0.54 -1.39 -6.03
C GLY A 118 -0.82 -2.22 -4.78
N ALA A 119 -2.06 -2.69 -4.64
CA ALA A 119 -2.49 -3.57 -3.55
C ALA A 119 -2.48 -5.04 -3.98
N PHE A 120 -1.90 -5.91 -3.14
CA PHE A 120 -1.94 -7.35 -3.34
C PHE A 120 -3.16 -7.91 -2.61
N ILE A 121 -3.74 -8.99 -3.15
CA ILE A 121 -4.93 -9.63 -2.59
C ILE A 121 -4.67 -11.12 -2.32
N PRO A 122 -3.65 -11.47 -1.50
CA PRO A 122 -3.27 -12.85 -1.29
C PRO A 122 -4.13 -13.47 -0.17
N VAL A 123 -5.16 -14.22 -0.55
CA VAL A 123 -6.14 -14.78 0.40
C VAL A 123 -5.49 -15.66 1.46
N SER A 124 -4.40 -16.37 1.15
CA SER A 124 -3.69 -17.25 2.07
C SER A 124 -2.65 -16.58 2.97
N GLU A 125 -2.31 -15.32 2.71
CA GLU A 125 -1.24 -14.60 3.42
C GLU A 125 -1.75 -13.40 4.21
N ASP A 126 -2.91 -12.86 3.84
CA ASP A 126 -3.55 -11.76 4.54
C ASP A 126 -4.52 -12.32 5.61
N ALA A 127 -4.19 -12.11 6.88
CA ALA A 127 -4.97 -12.63 8.01
C ALA A 127 -6.46 -12.22 7.99
N GLY A 128 -6.75 -10.99 7.52
CA GLY A 128 -8.14 -10.52 7.40
C GLY A 128 -8.87 -11.17 6.23
N MET A 129 -8.17 -11.48 5.13
CA MET A 129 -8.75 -12.23 4.01
C MET A 129 -8.99 -13.69 4.38
N ILE A 130 -8.09 -14.35 5.11
CA ILE A 130 -8.28 -15.71 5.63
C ILE A 130 -9.56 -15.77 6.46
N LYS A 131 -9.71 -14.87 7.42
CA LYS A 131 -10.89 -14.79 8.29
C LYS A 131 -12.19 -14.51 7.52
N ALA A 132 -12.10 -13.85 6.36
CA ALA A 132 -13.28 -13.55 5.55
C ALA A 132 -13.82 -14.77 4.79
N VAL A 133 -12.98 -15.77 4.51
CA VAL A 133 -13.35 -17.00 3.81
C VAL A 133 -13.66 -18.19 4.73
N GLU A 134 -13.32 -18.08 6.02
CA GLU A 134 -13.75 -18.98 7.10
C GLU A 134 -15.20 -18.67 7.57
#